data_AF-A0A7K4FFA7-F1
#
_entry.id   AF-A0A7K4FFA7-F1
#
_cell.length_a   1.000
_cell.length_b   1.000
_cell.length_c   1.000
_cell.angle_alpha   90.00
_cell.angle_beta   90.00
_cell.angle_gamma   90.00
#
_symmetry.space_group_name_H-M   'P 1'
#
loop_
_entity.id
_entity.type
_entity.pdbx_description
1 polymer ?
#
loop_
_entity_poly.entity_id
_entity_poly.type
_entity_poly.pdbx_seq_one_letter_code
_entity_poly.pdbx_strand_id
1 'polypeptide(L)'
;MVATCLQYPVPLGTASTYAVLANTTVTNTGNTVLTGNLGIYPGTSSSITGFPPGTFTGTENAGNATAQTAQANATTAFDNAAVSDRGGCTPVTISSLSGTLTPGLYASGSSMAVTGTLTLSGLGVFVFQMPSSTLTTTTFNVVLANGAIAADIFWEVGSSA
;
A
#
# COMPACT_ATOMS: atom_id res chain seq x y z
N MET A 1 -11.86 19.33 -5.86
CA MET A 1 -12.09 19.24 -4.41
C MET A 1 -10.73 19.07 -3.76
N VAL A 2 -10.27 20.05 -2.97
CA VAL A 2 -8.95 20.00 -2.32
C VAL A 2 -9.17 19.35 -0.95
N ALA A 3 -8.57 18.17 -0.72
CA ALA A 3 -8.42 17.68 0.65
C ALA A 3 -7.39 18.61 1.32
N THR A 4 -7.83 19.54 2.17
CA THR A 4 -6.93 20.51 2.84
C THR A 4 -6.46 20.05 4.22
N CYS A 5 -6.58 18.76 4.52
CA CYS A 5 -6.23 18.24 5.84
C CYS A 5 -4.91 17.49 5.81
N LEU A 6 -3.96 17.95 6.63
CA LEU A 6 -2.60 17.43 6.68
C LEU A 6 -2.59 16.02 7.29
N GLN A 7 -2.15 15.04 6.51
CA GLN A 7 -1.93 13.68 6.97
C GLN A 7 -0.50 13.50 7.48
N TYR A 8 -0.35 12.74 8.57
CA TYR A 8 0.95 12.22 9.00
C TYR A 8 1.25 10.90 8.28
N PRO A 9 2.52 10.51 8.08
CA PRO A 9 2.85 9.21 7.48
C PRO A 9 2.25 8.05 8.26
N VAL A 10 1.94 6.94 7.58
CA VAL A 10 1.52 5.70 8.25
C VAL A 10 2.78 4.98 8.77
N PRO A 11 2.89 4.66 10.07
CA PRO A 11 4.09 4.09 10.64
C PRO A 11 4.21 2.61 10.27
N LEU A 12 4.94 2.30 9.19
CA LEU A 12 5.15 0.93 8.71
C LEU A 12 6.04 0.07 9.63
N GLY A 13 6.77 0.68 10.58
CA GLY A 13 7.72 -0.03 11.42
C GLY A 13 8.73 -0.84 10.59
N THR A 14 9.00 -2.08 10.99
CA THR A 14 9.93 -2.96 10.25
C THR A 14 9.40 -3.43 8.89
N ALA A 15 8.09 -3.30 8.62
CA ALA A 15 7.52 -3.63 7.32
C ALA A 15 8.05 -2.71 6.20
N SER A 16 8.51 -1.50 6.55
CA SER A 16 9.12 -0.54 5.60
C SER A 16 10.34 -1.07 4.83
N THR A 17 10.97 -2.15 5.30
CA THR A 17 12.15 -2.75 4.65
C THR A 17 11.80 -3.81 3.60
N TYR A 18 10.52 -4.17 3.49
CA TYR A 18 10.03 -5.20 2.59
C TYR A 18 9.48 -4.60 1.30
N ALA A 19 9.92 -5.14 0.16
CA ALA A 19 9.26 -4.89 -1.11
C ALA A 19 7.94 -5.68 -1.21
N VAL A 20 7.92 -6.89 -0.64
CA VAL A 20 6.73 -7.75 -0.53
C VAL A 20 6.74 -8.42 0.84
N LEU A 21 5.62 -8.33 1.55
CA LEU A 21 5.37 -9.04 2.80
C LEU A 21 3.97 -9.66 2.73
N ALA A 22 3.89 -10.98 2.84
CA ALA A 22 2.63 -11.72 2.70
C ALA A 22 2.32 -12.58 3.94
N ASN A 23 1.06 -12.96 4.10
CA ASN A 23 0.64 -13.81 5.21
C ASN A 23 0.82 -15.30 4.86
N THR A 24 0.23 -15.74 3.74
CA THR A 24 0.07 -17.16 3.40
C THR A 24 0.90 -17.63 2.21
N THR A 25 0.88 -16.90 1.09
CA THR A 25 1.60 -17.27 -0.14
C THR A 25 2.15 -16.06 -0.89
N VAL A 26 3.25 -16.27 -1.62
CA VAL A 26 3.75 -15.35 -2.66
C VAL A 26 3.95 -16.17 -3.93
N THR A 27 3.32 -15.76 -5.03
CA THR A 27 3.44 -16.43 -6.32
C THR A 27 3.90 -15.43 -7.37
N ASN A 28 4.98 -15.77 -8.07
CA ASN A 28 5.48 -14.99 -9.19
C ASN A 28 5.48 -15.80 -10.49
N THR A 29 5.22 -15.13 -11.62
CA THR A 29 5.41 -15.67 -12.96
C THR A 29 6.23 -14.68 -13.78
N GLY A 30 7.28 -15.16 -14.45
CA GLY A 30 8.16 -14.32 -15.26
C GLY A 30 9.19 -13.52 -14.44
N ASN A 31 9.83 -12.57 -15.10
CA ASN A 31 11.09 -11.96 -14.63
C ASN A 31 10.84 -10.73 -13.75
N THR A 32 10.10 -10.89 -12.65
CA THR A 32 9.91 -9.82 -11.66
C THR A 32 11.22 -9.47 -10.97
N VAL A 33 11.44 -8.18 -10.70
CA VAL A 33 12.58 -7.68 -9.93
C VAL A 33 12.06 -6.88 -8.75
N LEU A 34 12.32 -7.36 -7.53
CA LEU A 34 12.00 -6.64 -6.30
C LEU A 34 13.26 -5.94 -5.75
N THR A 35 13.13 -4.67 -5.40
CA THR A 35 14.18 -3.94 -4.67
C THR A 35 13.79 -3.85 -3.20
N GLY A 36 14.28 -4.77 -2.37
CA GLY A 36 13.94 -4.88 -0.95
C GLY A 36 13.80 -6.32 -0.47
N ASN A 37 13.41 -6.50 0.79
CA ASN A 37 13.20 -7.83 1.39
C ASN A 37 11.93 -8.49 0.85
N LEU A 38 11.93 -9.81 0.81
CA LEU A 38 10.78 -10.65 0.52
C LEU A 38 10.39 -11.39 1.80
N GLY A 39 9.14 -11.26 2.25
CA GLY A 39 8.71 -11.75 3.55
C GLY A 39 7.43 -12.55 3.51
N ILE A 40 7.35 -13.58 4.35
CA ILE A 40 6.11 -14.32 4.61
C ILE A 40 6.02 -14.79 6.07
N TYR A 41 4.86 -14.56 6.71
CA TYR A 41 4.56 -15.11 8.03
C TYR A 41 3.03 -15.14 8.27
N PRO A 42 2.46 -16.25 8.80
CA PRO A 42 3.13 -17.45 9.32
C PRO A 42 3.52 -18.47 8.23
N GLY A 43 3.32 -18.16 6.94
CA GLY A 43 3.82 -19.01 5.86
C GLY A 43 5.34 -19.23 5.89
N THR A 44 5.82 -20.21 5.13
CA THR A 44 7.23 -20.61 5.08
C THR A 44 7.78 -20.50 3.66
N SER A 45 9.09 -20.74 3.45
CA SER A 45 9.71 -20.60 2.13
C SER A 45 9.06 -21.49 1.05
N SER A 46 8.44 -22.61 1.42
CA SER A 46 7.72 -23.46 0.46
C SER A 46 6.46 -22.79 -0.12
N SER A 47 5.96 -21.73 0.51
CA SER A 47 4.83 -20.92 0.03
C SER A 47 5.27 -19.73 -0.85
N ILE A 48 6.57 -19.58 -1.08
CA ILE A 48 7.13 -18.60 -2.01
C ILE A 48 7.49 -19.35 -3.30
N THR A 49 6.85 -18.98 -4.41
CA THR A 49 7.06 -19.63 -5.71
C THR A 49 7.40 -18.61 -6.80
N GLY A 50 8.20 -19.02 -7.79
CA GLY A 50 8.57 -18.17 -8.93
C GLY A 50 9.75 -17.23 -8.71
N PHE A 51 10.51 -17.39 -7.62
CA PHE A 51 11.79 -16.71 -7.36
C PHE A 51 12.89 -17.77 -7.22
N PRO A 52 13.55 -18.23 -8.31
CA PRO A 52 13.58 -17.72 -9.70
C PRO A 52 12.40 -18.13 -10.62
N PRO A 53 12.21 -17.48 -11.81
CA PRO A 53 13.09 -16.47 -12.44
C PRO A 53 12.92 -15.05 -11.88
N GLY A 54 11.96 -14.82 -11.00
CA GLY A 54 11.91 -13.58 -10.23
C GLY A 54 13.18 -13.41 -9.39
N THR A 55 13.55 -12.16 -9.13
CA THR A 55 14.72 -11.81 -8.31
C THR A 55 14.35 -10.76 -7.28
N PHE A 56 15.13 -10.70 -6.20
CA PHE A 56 15.04 -9.67 -5.18
C PHE A 56 16.43 -9.30 -4.68
N THR A 57 16.64 -8.03 -4.29
CA THR A 57 17.95 -7.55 -3.83
C THR A 57 18.16 -7.69 -2.31
N GLY A 58 17.08 -7.90 -1.55
CA GLY A 58 17.13 -8.04 -0.08
C GLY A 58 17.22 -9.48 0.40
N THR A 59 16.75 -9.71 1.62
CA THR A 59 16.72 -11.03 2.27
C THR A 59 15.32 -11.64 2.20
N GLU A 60 15.25 -12.95 1.93
CA GLU A 60 14.03 -13.73 2.15
C GLU A 60 13.85 -14.02 3.64
N ASN A 61 12.73 -13.58 4.22
CA ASN A 61 12.34 -13.88 5.59
C ASN A 61 11.05 -14.68 5.60
N ALA A 62 11.14 -15.99 5.82
CA ALA A 62 9.97 -16.88 5.76
C ALA A 62 9.80 -17.67 7.06
N GLY A 63 8.63 -17.55 7.69
CA GLY A 63 8.28 -18.27 8.91
C GLY A 63 9.13 -17.92 10.14
N ASN A 64 9.92 -16.84 10.08
CA ASN A 64 10.90 -16.48 11.10
C ASN A 64 10.45 -15.25 11.93
N ALA A 65 11.16 -14.96 13.02
CA ALA A 65 10.84 -13.87 13.94
C ALA A 65 10.89 -12.48 13.28
N THR A 66 11.76 -12.29 12.28
CA THR A 66 11.87 -11.04 11.51
C THR A 66 10.59 -10.78 10.71
N ALA A 67 10.10 -11.80 9.99
CA ALA A 67 8.85 -11.72 9.22
C ALA A 67 7.63 -11.62 10.15
N GLN A 68 7.63 -12.31 11.29
CA GLN A 68 6.58 -12.18 12.32
C GLN A 68 6.44 -10.74 12.81
N THR A 69 7.56 -10.12 13.16
CA THR A 69 7.58 -8.73 13.65
C THR A 69 7.14 -7.75 12.56
N ALA A 70 7.61 -7.98 11.32
CA ALA A 70 7.18 -7.17 10.17
C ALA A 70 5.68 -7.29 9.91
N GLN A 71 5.10 -8.50 10.02
CA GLN A 71 3.67 -8.69 9.88
C GLN A 71 2.86 -7.97 10.96
N ALA A 72 3.28 -8.07 12.23
CA ALA A 72 2.61 -7.34 13.31
C ALA A 72 2.65 -5.81 13.10
N ASN A 73 3.77 -5.29 12.59
CA ASN A 73 3.89 -3.88 12.22
C ASN A 73 3.03 -3.51 11.01
N ALA A 74 2.93 -4.39 10.00
CA ALA A 74 2.06 -4.19 8.84
C ALA A 74 0.58 -4.17 9.26
N THR A 75 0.15 -5.05 10.17
CA THR A 75 -1.20 -5.01 10.76
C THR A 75 -1.44 -3.70 11.51
N THR A 76 -0.50 -3.28 12.36
CA THR A 76 -0.62 -2.00 13.08
C THR A 76 -0.70 -0.80 12.14
N ALA A 77 0.08 -0.82 11.04
CA ALA A 77 0.06 0.21 10.01
C ALA A 77 -1.27 0.23 9.25
N PHE A 78 -1.81 -0.94 8.92
CA PHE A 78 -3.12 -1.11 8.30
C PHE A 78 -4.22 -0.51 9.19
N ASP A 79 -4.26 -0.89 10.49
CA ASP A 79 -5.23 -0.37 11.45
C ASP A 79 -5.08 1.16 11.63
N ASN A 80 -3.86 1.68 11.64
CA ASN A 80 -3.60 3.13 11.69
C ASN A 80 -4.13 3.85 10.45
N ALA A 81 -3.95 3.26 9.27
CA ALA A 81 -4.41 3.83 8.02
C ALA A 81 -5.93 3.78 7.89
N ALA A 82 -6.62 2.84 8.55
CA ALA A 82 -8.07 2.64 8.49
C ALA A 82 -8.89 3.57 9.41
N VAL A 83 -8.24 4.38 10.26
CA VAL A 83 -8.94 5.31 11.18
C VAL A 83 -9.75 6.35 10.38
N SER A 84 -11.07 6.38 10.53
CA SER A 84 -11.96 7.19 9.67
C SER A 84 -11.71 8.70 9.74
N ASP A 85 -11.22 9.21 10.87
CA ASP A 85 -10.87 10.61 11.10
C ASP A 85 -9.35 10.81 11.21
N ARG A 86 -8.57 9.98 10.52
CA ARG A 86 -7.10 9.96 10.65
C ARG A 86 -6.50 11.36 10.59
N GLY A 87 -5.71 11.72 11.60
CA GLY A 87 -5.10 13.06 11.69
C GLY A 87 -6.08 14.19 12.00
N GLY A 88 -7.28 13.89 12.48
CA GLY A 88 -8.37 14.86 12.70
C GLY A 88 -9.05 15.30 11.39
N CYS A 89 -8.92 14.51 10.33
CA CYS A 89 -9.37 14.87 9.00
C CYS A 89 -10.72 14.25 8.66
N THR A 90 -11.65 15.05 8.14
CA THR A 90 -12.82 14.52 7.45
C THR A 90 -12.38 13.99 6.08
N PRO A 91 -12.59 12.70 5.76
CA PRO A 91 -12.16 12.13 4.49
C PRO A 91 -12.96 12.72 3.32
N VAL A 92 -12.30 12.90 2.19
CA VAL A 92 -12.96 13.14 0.91
C VAL A 92 -13.60 11.84 0.44
N THR A 93 -14.93 11.79 0.36
CA THR A 93 -15.63 10.63 -0.19
C THR A 93 -15.41 10.52 -1.70
N ILE A 94 -14.78 9.44 -2.15
CA ILE A 94 -14.45 9.21 -3.56
C ILE A 94 -14.46 7.71 -3.86
N SER A 95 -15.06 7.31 -4.98
CA SER A 95 -15.13 5.91 -5.44
C SER A 95 -14.40 5.67 -6.75
N SER A 96 -13.96 6.71 -7.45
CA SER A 96 -13.14 6.62 -8.66
C SER A 96 -12.02 7.64 -8.61
N LEU A 97 -10.78 7.15 -8.68
CA LEU A 97 -9.56 7.92 -8.66
C LEU A 97 -9.11 8.19 -10.10
N SER A 98 -9.24 9.45 -10.49
CA SER A 98 -8.76 9.99 -11.76
C SER A 98 -8.46 11.47 -11.62
N GLY A 99 -7.73 12.04 -12.58
CA GLY A 99 -7.36 13.45 -12.54
C GLY A 99 -6.33 13.77 -11.44
N THR A 100 -6.30 15.00 -10.96
CA THR A 100 -5.30 15.46 -10.00
C THR A 100 -5.86 15.52 -8.58
N LEU A 101 -5.20 14.84 -7.65
CA LEU A 101 -5.46 14.90 -6.21
C LEU A 101 -4.29 15.56 -5.48
N THR A 102 -4.60 16.31 -4.43
CA THR A 102 -3.62 16.89 -3.50
C THR A 102 -3.44 15.99 -2.28
N PRO A 103 -2.38 16.15 -1.47
CA PRO A 103 -2.21 15.41 -0.22
C PRO A 103 -3.48 15.46 0.65
N GLY A 104 -3.81 14.36 1.31
CA GLY A 104 -5.00 14.29 2.16
C GLY A 104 -5.54 12.87 2.35
N LEU A 105 -6.72 12.83 2.98
CA LEU A 105 -7.46 11.61 3.30
C LEU A 105 -8.62 11.43 2.32
N TYR A 106 -8.67 10.28 1.67
CA TYR A 106 -9.67 9.90 0.68
C TYR A 106 -10.29 8.58 1.11
N ALA A 107 -11.61 8.47 1.12
CA ALA A 107 -12.29 7.25 1.56
C ALA A 107 -13.42 6.85 0.63
N SER A 108 -13.61 5.53 0.46
CA SER A 108 -14.80 4.95 -0.14
C SER A 108 -15.46 4.01 0.87
N GLY A 109 -16.76 4.17 1.10
CA GLY A 109 -17.56 3.18 1.84
C GLY A 109 -17.89 1.93 1.00
N SER A 110 -17.40 1.87 -0.23
CA SER A 110 -17.58 0.79 -1.20
C SER A 110 -16.26 0.56 -1.94
N SER A 111 -16.24 -0.18 -3.05
CA SER A 111 -15.01 -0.32 -3.85
C SER A 111 -14.50 1.03 -4.37
N MET A 112 -13.20 1.11 -4.58
CA MET A 112 -12.54 2.27 -5.20
C MET A 112 -11.92 1.82 -6.53
N ALA A 113 -12.09 2.62 -7.59
CA ALA A 113 -11.56 2.30 -8.91
C ALA A 113 -10.43 3.24 -9.29
N VAL A 114 -9.32 2.71 -9.84
CA VAL A 114 -8.29 3.52 -10.51
C VAL A 114 -8.33 3.22 -12.01
N THR A 115 -8.63 4.25 -12.80
CA THR A 115 -8.79 4.14 -14.25
C THR A 115 -8.10 5.30 -14.95
N GLY A 116 -7.31 5.02 -15.97
CA GLY A 116 -6.55 6.07 -16.67
C GLY A 116 -5.48 6.70 -15.77
N THR A 117 -5.25 8.00 -15.91
CA THR A 117 -4.19 8.70 -15.17
C THR A 117 -4.72 9.34 -13.89
N LEU A 118 -4.20 8.89 -12.75
CA LEU A 118 -4.29 9.56 -11.46
C LEU A 118 -3.00 10.35 -11.23
N THR A 119 -3.09 11.65 -11.01
CA THR A 119 -1.95 12.50 -10.65
C THR A 119 -2.02 12.85 -9.17
N LEU A 120 -1.02 12.46 -8.40
CA LEU A 120 -0.85 12.86 -7.01
C LEU A 120 0.14 14.02 -6.98
N SER A 121 -0.36 15.20 -6.61
CA SER A 121 0.35 16.46 -6.80
C SER A 121 0.46 17.25 -5.52
N GLY A 122 1.69 17.45 -5.05
CA GLY A 122 2.01 18.28 -3.90
C GLY A 122 2.83 17.54 -2.84
N LEU A 123 3.52 18.32 -2.01
CA LEU A 123 4.26 17.82 -0.85
C LEU A 123 3.28 17.41 0.25
N GLY A 124 3.32 16.15 0.67
CA GLY A 124 2.54 15.65 1.79
C GLY A 124 2.01 14.23 1.57
N VAL A 125 1.27 13.75 2.57
CA VAL A 125 0.79 12.37 2.64
C VAL A 125 -0.58 12.19 1.99
N PHE A 126 -0.72 11.11 1.24
CA PHE A 126 -1.96 10.64 0.62
C PHE A 126 -2.37 9.34 1.28
N VAL A 127 -3.58 9.28 1.84
CA VAL A 127 -4.14 8.04 2.40
C VAL A 127 -5.47 7.74 1.70
N PHE A 128 -5.55 6.58 1.07
CA PHE A 128 -6.75 6.06 0.43
C PHE A 128 -7.32 4.93 1.28
N GLN A 129 -8.53 5.11 1.80
CA GLN A 129 -9.21 4.19 2.71
C GLN A 129 -10.35 3.48 2.00
N MET A 130 -10.36 2.17 2.16
CA MET A 130 -11.42 1.29 1.67
C MET A 130 -11.46 0.05 2.58
N PRO A 131 -11.86 0.25 3.86
CA PRO A 131 -11.53 -0.65 4.98
C PRO A 131 -12.19 -2.02 4.95
N SER A 132 -13.15 -2.21 4.06
CA SER A 132 -13.84 -3.50 3.87
C SER A 132 -14.08 -3.84 2.40
N SER A 133 -13.49 -3.09 1.47
CA SER A 133 -13.83 -3.16 0.05
C SER A 133 -12.59 -3.35 -0.82
N THR A 134 -12.80 -3.36 -2.14
CA THR A 134 -11.82 -3.78 -3.15
C THR A 134 -11.32 -2.59 -3.96
N LEU A 135 -10.02 -2.59 -4.28
CA LEU A 135 -9.42 -1.64 -5.19
C LEU A 135 -9.49 -2.29 -6.56
N THR A 136 -10.17 -1.64 -7.50
CA THR A 136 -10.32 -2.16 -8.85
C THR A 136 -9.44 -1.36 -9.78
N THR A 137 -8.61 -2.05 -10.54
CA THR A 137 -7.71 -1.42 -11.50
C THR A 137 -8.02 -1.90 -12.92
N THR A 138 -7.99 -0.97 -13.86
CA THR A 138 -7.88 -1.26 -15.30
C THR A 138 -6.59 -0.61 -15.77
N THR A 139 -6.28 -0.52 -17.07
CA THR A 139 -5.08 0.21 -17.52
C THR A 139 -5.02 1.61 -16.88
N PHE A 140 -4.00 1.84 -16.05
CA PHE A 140 -3.89 3.05 -15.24
C PHE A 140 -2.44 3.49 -15.09
N ASN A 141 -2.26 4.75 -14.70
CA ASN A 141 -0.99 5.32 -14.28
C ASN A 141 -1.19 6.15 -13.02
N VAL A 142 -0.27 6.05 -12.07
CA VAL A 142 -0.16 6.99 -10.95
C VAL A 142 1.04 7.89 -11.21
N VAL A 143 0.79 9.16 -11.48
CA VAL A 143 1.81 10.17 -11.77
C VAL A 143 2.06 10.97 -10.50
N LEU A 144 3.32 11.04 -10.08
CA LEU A 144 3.73 11.89 -8.96
C LEU A 144 4.22 13.23 -9.50
N ALA A 145 3.62 14.32 -9.01
CA ALA A 145 3.91 15.66 -9.47
C ALA A 145 4.12 16.63 -8.31
N ASN A 146 4.77 17.76 -8.59
CA ASN A 146 4.89 18.89 -7.67
C ASN A 146 5.41 18.50 -6.27
N GLY A 147 6.37 17.59 -6.20
CA GLY A 147 7.02 17.15 -4.96
C GLY A 147 6.42 15.91 -4.30
N ALA A 148 5.33 15.33 -4.82
CA ALA A 148 4.81 14.06 -4.29
C ALA A 148 5.87 12.95 -4.41
N ILE A 149 5.98 12.11 -3.37
CA ILE A 149 6.89 10.96 -3.32
C ILE A 149 6.13 9.69 -2.97
N ALA A 150 6.58 8.55 -3.51
CA ALA A 150 5.92 7.26 -3.30
C ALA A 150 5.87 6.84 -1.82
N ALA A 151 6.86 7.23 -1.02
CA ALA A 151 6.94 6.91 0.40
C ALA A 151 5.83 7.56 1.26
N ASP A 152 5.16 8.59 0.73
CA ASP A 152 4.09 9.31 1.40
C ASP A 152 2.69 8.91 0.90
N ILE A 153 2.58 7.82 0.13
CA ILE A 153 1.31 7.36 -0.45
C ILE A 153 0.94 6.00 0.12
N PHE A 154 -0.23 5.94 0.76
CA PHE A 154 -0.71 4.77 1.46
C PHE A 154 -2.09 4.35 0.94
N TRP A 155 -2.21 3.05 0.65
CA TRP A 155 -3.44 2.41 0.20
C TRP A 155 -3.86 1.41 1.26
N GLU A 156 -4.93 1.72 1.99
CA GLU A 156 -5.56 0.81 2.95
C GLU A 156 -6.70 0.11 2.23
N VAL A 157 -6.54 -1.18 1.96
CA VAL A 157 -7.47 -2.00 1.15
C VAL A 157 -7.97 -3.16 1.98
N GLY A 158 -9.24 -3.12 2.37
CA GLY A 158 -9.84 -4.09 3.29
C GLY A 158 -10.08 -5.49 2.76
N SER A 159 -9.96 -5.70 1.44
CA SER A 159 -10.13 -7.02 0.82
C SER A 159 -9.01 -7.35 -0.17
N SER A 160 -9.08 -6.81 -1.38
CA SER A 160 -8.18 -7.14 -2.49
C SER A 160 -7.96 -5.94 -3.39
N ALA A 161 -6.84 -5.94 -4.10
CA ALA A 161 -6.41 -4.89 -5.00
C ALA A 161 -6.01 -5.47 -6.36
#